data_AF-T1U944-F1
#
_entry.id   AF-T1U944-F1
#
_cell.length_a   1.000
_cell.length_b   1.000
_cell.length_c   1.000
_cell.angle_alpha   90.00
_cell.angle_beta   90.00
_cell.angle_gamma   90.00
#
_symmetry.space_group_name_H-M   'P 1'
#
loop_
_entity.id
_entity.type
_entity.pdbx_description
1 polymer ?
#
loop_
_entity_poly.entity_id
_entity_poly.type
_entity_poly.pdbx_seq_one_letter_code
_entity_poly.pdbx_strand_id
1 'polypeptide(L)'
;MSLIKIDYDKKMIKIPIPLTSISGKVRMKTRHAFSDYGVSTATRKIPFSLKHYVEWQIGYDVPVTDREKFELTTLKDEKYHFLGANGKIKTLYELSEIIYYAKQLNLIGLKNLENTLKYLEKQKQFIEDHFMITRERFRPHQFGGMDFELSRISYPLLIYSFNDNQLSEMVIREQQYGSKTQAMLYFCFSILELKTACSLIK
;
A
#
# COMPACT_ATOMS: atom_id res chain seq x y z
N MET A 1 0.79 14.06 -1.39
CA MET A 1 -0.14 13.56 -0.35
C MET A 1 -0.07 14.57 0.79
N SER A 2 -1.16 15.08 1.35
CA SER A 2 -1.03 16.06 2.43
C SER A 2 -0.68 15.37 3.74
N LEU A 3 0.05 16.07 4.61
CA LEU A 3 0.45 15.65 5.95
C LEU A 3 -0.71 15.03 6.76
N ILE A 4 -0.38 14.00 7.53
CA ILE A 4 -1.26 13.42 8.55
C ILE A 4 -1.67 14.52 9.53
N LYS A 5 -2.96 14.56 9.91
CA LYS A 5 -3.50 15.54 10.86
C LYS A 5 -3.94 14.83 12.14
N ILE A 6 -3.49 15.33 13.29
CA ILE A 6 -3.78 14.76 14.60
C ILE A 6 -4.77 15.64 15.35
N ASP A 7 -5.81 15.02 15.90
CA ASP A 7 -6.83 15.63 16.74
C ASP A 7 -6.74 14.96 18.12
N TYR A 8 -6.01 15.60 19.04
CA TYR A 8 -5.69 15.04 20.36
C TYR A 8 -6.93 14.93 21.23
N ASP A 9 -7.82 15.92 21.17
CA ASP A 9 -9.06 15.94 21.96
C ASP A 9 -10.00 14.80 21.57
N LYS A 10 -10.15 14.55 20.26
CA LYS A 10 -10.99 13.46 19.75
C LYS A 10 -10.25 12.13 19.62
N LYS A 11 -8.97 12.06 19.99
CA LYS A 11 -8.08 10.91 19.78
C LYS A 11 -8.19 10.35 18.37
N MET A 12 -8.05 11.21 17.36
CA MET A 12 -8.27 10.86 15.96
C MET A 12 -7.07 11.21 15.09
N ILE A 13 -6.73 10.30 14.18
CA ILE A 13 -5.74 10.51 13.12
C ILE A 13 -6.52 10.69 11.81
N LYS A 14 -6.33 11.82 11.14
CA LYS A 14 -6.99 12.14 9.87
C LYS A 14 -5.95 12.09 8.75
N ILE A 15 -6.20 11.24 7.77
CA ILE A 15 -5.32 11.04 6.62
C ILE A 15 -6.07 11.52 5.37
N PRO A 16 -5.65 12.63 4.74
CA PRO A 16 -6.34 13.09 3.54
C PRO A 16 -5.98 12.22 2.34
N ILE A 17 -7.00 11.64 1.73
CA ILE A 17 -6.86 10.74 0.58
C ILE A 17 -7.21 11.48 -0.71
N PRO A 18 -6.27 11.64 -1.65
CA PRO A 18 -6.57 12.26 -2.93
C PRO A 18 -7.45 11.34 -3.80
N LEU A 19 -8.65 11.79 -4.17
CA LEU A 19 -9.60 11.00 -4.97
C LEU A 19 -9.54 11.29 -6.49
N THR A 20 -9.01 12.45 -6.89
CA THR A 20 -9.08 12.95 -8.27
C THR A 20 -7.72 13.32 -8.89
N SER A 21 -6.65 13.27 -8.10
CA SER A 21 -5.28 13.32 -8.60
C SER A 21 -4.75 11.90 -8.66
N ILE A 22 -4.40 11.43 -9.86
CA ILE A 22 -3.68 10.17 -10.03
C ILE A 22 -2.30 10.39 -9.44
N SER A 23 -2.12 10.01 -8.17
CA SER A 23 -0.79 9.88 -7.61
C SER A 23 -0.30 8.46 -7.92
N GLY A 24 0.99 8.27 -8.15
CA GLY A 24 1.54 6.93 -8.38
C GLY A 24 1.21 5.94 -7.25
N LYS A 25 0.95 6.45 -6.03
CA LYS A 25 0.84 5.72 -4.77
C LYS A 25 -0.58 5.45 -4.29
N VAL A 26 -1.50 6.41 -4.46
CA VAL A 26 -2.92 6.29 -4.12
C VAL A 26 -3.74 6.40 -5.40
N ARG A 27 -4.58 5.41 -5.64
CA ARG A 27 -5.40 5.28 -6.84
C ARG A 27 -6.83 4.97 -6.44
N MET A 28 -7.78 5.51 -7.20
CA MET A 28 -9.17 5.05 -7.14
C MET A 28 -9.37 3.96 -8.18
N LYS A 29 -9.96 2.85 -7.75
CA LYS A 29 -10.29 1.71 -8.60
C LYS A 29 -11.73 1.28 -8.39
N THR A 30 -12.20 0.43 -9.30
CA THR A 30 -13.49 -0.23 -9.20
C THR A 30 -13.32 -1.73 -9.29
N ARG A 31 -14.15 -2.47 -8.54
CA ARG A 31 -14.29 -3.93 -8.65
C ARG A 31 -15.74 -4.33 -8.40
N HIS A 32 -16.16 -5.46 -8.97
CA HIS A 32 -17.53 -5.95 -8.77
C HIS A 32 -17.64 -6.81 -7.51
N ALA A 33 -16.68 -7.71 -7.29
CA ALA A 33 -16.52 -8.50 -6.08
C ALA A 33 -15.08 -8.39 -5.54
N PHE A 34 -14.87 -8.84 -4.30
CA PHE A 34 -13.55 -8.85 -3.66
C PHE A 34 -12.52 -9.73 -4.36
N SER A 35 -12.98 -10.77 -5.06
CA SER A 35 -12.15 -11.67 -5.87
C SER A 35 -11.66 -11.05 -7.19
N ASP A 36 -12.26 -9.93 -7.60
CA ASP A 36 -12.04 -9.38 -8.94
C ASP A 36 -10.84 -8.45 -8.98
N TYR A 37 -10.20 -8.42 -10.14
CA TYR A 37 -9.13 -7.49 -10.39
C TYR A 37 -9.66 -6.05 -10.44
N GLY A 38 -8.99 -5.15 -9.72
CA GLY A 38 -9.36 -3.73 -9.69
C GLY A 38 -9.05 -2.99 -10.98
N VAL A 39 -10.05 -2.33 -11.55
CA VAL A 39 -9.93 -1.53 -12.77
C VAL A 39 -9.82 -0.06 -12.42
N SER A 40 -8.85 0.64 -13.02
CA SER A 40 -8.67 2.09 -12.88
C SER A 40 -9.92 2.83 -13.34
N THR A 41 -10.34 3.85 -12.58
CA THR A 41 -11.53 4.65 -12.89
C THR A 41 -11.21 6.14 -13.03
N ALA A 42 -11.86 6.79 -14.00
CA ALA A 42 -11.74 8.22 -14.24
C ALA A 42 -12.72 8.99 -13.33
N THR A 43 -12.34 9.20 -12.07
CA THR A 43 -13.20 9.80 -11.03
C THR A 43 -13.72 11.21 -11.31
N ARG A 44 -13.11 11.94 -12.26
CA ARG A 44 -13.62 13.25 -12.71
C ARG A 44 -14.77 13.15 -13.71
N LYS A 45 -14.95 11.98 -14.34
CA LYS A 45 -15.94 11.74 -15.39
C LYS A 45 -17.06 10.80 -14.92
N ILE A 46 -16.74 9.88 -14.02
CA ILE A 46 -17.66 8.83 -13.56
C ILE A 46 -18.07 9.11 -12.12
N PRO A 47 -19.38 9.13 -11.81
CA PRO A 47 -19.87 9.24 -10.43
C PRO A 47 -19.38 8.08 -9.56
N PHE A 48 -19.12 8.36 -8.28
CA PHE A 48 -18.78 7.33 -7.32
C PHE A 48 -19.97 6.40 -7.05
N SER A 49 -19.65 5.15 -6.76
CA SER A 49 -20.60 4.07 -6.48
C SER A 49 -19.98 3.09 -5.49
N LEU A 50 -20.78 2.14 -4.98
CA LEU A 50 -20.32 1.10 -4.04
C LEU A 50 -19.20 0.21 -4.59
N LYS A 51 -18.97 0.21 -5.91
CA LYS A 51 -17.87 -0.53 -6.55
C LYS A 51 -16.52 0.16 -6.37
N HIS A 52 -16.51 1.42 -5.97
CA HIS A 52 -15.29 2.21 -5.85
C HIS A 52 -14.55 1.91 -4.55
N TYR A 53 -13.23 1.79 -4.66
CA TYR A 53 -12.35 1.60 -3.52
C TYR A 53 -11.03 2.34 -3.75
N VAL A 54 -10.39 2.70 -2.65
CA VAL A 54 -9.05 3.27 -2.65
C VAL A 54 -8.04 2.15 -2.61
N GLU A 55 -7.08 2.16 -3.55
CA GLU A 55 -5.86 1.36 -3.51
C GLU A 55 -4.70 2.28 -3.11
N TRP A 56 -4.12 2.05 -1.93
CA TRP A 56 -2.98 2.81 -1.43
C TRP A 56 -1.77 1.90 -1.27
N GLN A 57 -0.76 2.11 -2.11
CA GLN A 57 0.56 1.50 -1.95
C GLN A 57 1.28 2.11 -0.75
N ILE A 58 0.86 1.77 0.47
CA ILE A 58 1.32 2.40 1.71
C ILE A 58 2.78 2.06 2.00
N GLY A 59 3.54 3.07 2.43
CA GLY A 59 4.91 2.93 2.91
C GLY A 59 4.99 2.99 4.43
N TYR A 60 6.18 2.78 4.98
CA TYR A 60 6.45 2.84 6.41
C TYR A 60 7.71 3.63 6.78
N ASP A 61 8.51 4.04 5.80
CA ASP A 61 9.69 4.85 6.04
C ASP A 61 10.03 5.72 4.82
N VAL A 62 10.91 6.70 5.02
CA VAL A 62 11.48 7.52 3.97
C VAL A 62 12.93 7.90 4.30
N PRO A 63 13.88 7.81 3.35
CA PRO A 63 15.21 8.37 3.54
C PRO A 63 15.16 9.87 3.81
N VAL A 64 15.90 10.36 4.80
CA VAL A 64 15.97 11.80 5.11
C VAL A 64 16.58 12.61 3.94
N THR A 65 17.30 11.93 3.04
CA THR A 65 17.84 12.51 1.81
C THR A 65 16.81 12.69 0.69
N ASP A 66 15.66 12.00 0.74
CA ASP A 66 14.54 12.18 -0.19
C ASP A 66 13.70 13.38 0.26
N ARG A 67 14.18 14.60 -0.07
CA ARG A 67 13.61 15.86 0.41
C ARG A 67 12.12 15.99 0.12
N GLU A 68 11.67 15.59 -1.06
CA GLU A 68 10.26 15.71 -1.45
C GLU A 68 9.35 14.89 -0.53
N LYS A 69 9.70 13.64 -0.23
CA LYS A 69 8.91 12.80 0.66
C LYS A 69 9.14 13.13 2.13
N PHE A 70 10.35 13.54 2.51
CA PHE A 70 10.65 13.96 3.87
C PHE A 70 9.81 15.18 4.28
N GLU A 71 9.51 16.09 3.35
CA GLU A 71 8.61 17.21 3.64
C GLU A 71 7.16 16.78 3.95
N LEU A 72 6.77 15.56 3.57
CA LEU A 72 5.41 15.03 3.77
C LEU A 72 5.19 14.33 5.11
N THR A 73 6.23 14.06 5.90
CA THR A 73 6.11 13.55 7.29
C THR A 73 6.01 14.71 8.27
N THR A 74 5.23 14.55 9.35
CA THR A 74 5.26 15.50 10.46
C THR A 74 6.42 15.24 11.44
N LEU A 75 7.08 14.08 11.34
CA LEU A 75 8.11 13.61 12.28
C LEU A 75 9.53 13.87 11.73
N LYS A 76 9.88 15.15 11.60
CA LYS A 76 11.16 15.60 10.99
C LYS A 76 12.35 15.63 11.94
N ASP A 77 12.09 15.73 13.24
CA ASP A 77 13.10 15.77 14.31
C ASP A 77 14.04 14.54 14.28
N GLU A 78 15.33 14.76 14.49
CA GLU A 78 16.38 13.73 14.45
C GLU A 78 16.12 12.57 15.42
N LYS A 79 15.38 12.79 16.51
CA LYS A 79 15.01 11.71 17.45
C LYS A 79 14.14 10.61 16.81
N TYR A 80 13.50 10.89 15.68
CA TYR A 80 12.71 9.90 14.92
C TYR A 80 13.53 9.20 13.84
N HIS A 81 14.78 9.61 13.65
CA HIS A 81 15.64 9.05 12.62
C HIS A 81 16.21 7.71 13.09
N PHE A 82 16.36 6.79 12.15
CA PHE A 82 16.92 5.48 12.39
C PHE A 82 17.73 5.01 11.17
N LEU A 83 18.66 4.08 11.41
CA LEU A 83 19.44 3.46 10.35
C LEU A 83 18.63 2.33 9.71
N GLY A 84 18.27 2.47 8.43
CA GLY A 84 17.61 1.42 7.68
C GLY A 84 18.57 0.28 7.33
N ALA A 85 18.02 -0.90 7.04
CA ALA A 85 18.80 -2.09 6.65
C ALA A 85 19.66 -1.88 5.38
N ASN A 86 19.34 -0.86 4.57
CA ASN A 86 20.12 -0.45 3.40
C ASN A 86 21.23 0.57 3.73
N GLY A 87 21.53 0.82 5.00
CA GLY A 87 22.55 1.75 5.47
C GLY A 87 22.17 3.24 5.35
N LYS A 88 20.96 3.56 4.91
CA LYS A 88 20.49 4.96 4.80
C LYS A 88 19.81 5.39 6.09
N ILE A 89 20.02 6.64 6.50
CA ILE A 89 19.24 7.27 7.57
C ILE A 89 17.84 7.55 7.04
N LYS A 90 16.84 7.09 7.79
CA LYS A 90 15.42 7.20 7.46
C LYS A 90 14.64 7.79 8.63
N THR A 91 13.45 8.29 8.36
CA THR A 91 12.46 8.67 9.38
C THR A 91 11.14 7.94 9.17
N LEU A 92 10.26 8.04 10.16
CA LEU A 92 8.91 7.49 10.14
C LEU A 92 8.04 8.21 9.10
N TYR A 93 7.26 7.44 8.36
CA TYR A 93 6.43 7.94 7.26
C TYR A 93 5.23 7.03 7.04
N GLU A 94 4.05 7.63 6.81
CA GLU A 94 2.78 6.93 6.57
C GLU A 94 2.45 5.88 7.64
N LEU A 95 2.60 4.57 7.38
CA LEU A 95 2.18 3.53 8.33
C LEU A 95 2.85 3.66 9.69
N SER A 96 4.17 3.88 9.73
CA SER A 96 4.90 3.96 10.99
C SER A 96 4.59 5.25 11.77
N GLU A 97 4.31 6.34 11.05
CA GLU A 97 3.85 7.61 11.61
C GLU A 97 2.43 7.48 12.19
N ILE A 98 1.53 6.77 11.51
CA ILE A 98 0.21 6.41 12.02
C ILE A 98 0.34 5.60 13.32
N ILE A 99 1.20 4.58 13.35
CA ILE A 99 1.45 3.76 14.54
C ILE A 99 2.00 4.61 15.69
N TYR A 100 2.95 5.50 15.41
CA TYR A 100 3.51 6.42 16.40
C TYR A 100 2.41 7.27 17.05
N TYR A 101 1.58 7.95 16.24
CA TYR A 101 0.50 8.77 16.77
C TYR A 101 -0.61 7.94 17.43
N ALA A 102 -0.90 6.74 16.92
CA ALA A 102 -1.84 5.82 17.56
C ALA A 102 -1.37 5.45 18.98
N LYS A 103 -0.06 5.25 19.18
CA LYS A 103 0.51 5.01 20.51
C LYS A 103 0.44 6.24 21.41
N GLN A 104 0.71 7.43 20.87
CA GLN A 104 0.62 8.71 21.62
C GLN A 104 -0.82 8.98 22.08
N LEU A 105 -1.81 8.68 21.24
CA LEU A 105 -3.22 8.84 21.54
C LEU A 105 -3.81 7.69 22.39
N ASN A 106 -2.99 6.69 22.76
CA ASN A 106 -3.39 5.47 23.45
C ASN A 106 -4.47 4.65 22.72
N LEU A 107 -4.47 4.69 21.37
CA LEU A 107 -5.29 3.82 20.52
C LEU A 107 -4.70 2.41 20.42
N ILE A 108 -3.39 2.28 20.62
CA ILE A 108 -2.69 1.00 20.75
C ILE A 108 -1.85 0.99 22.03
N GLY A 109 -1.73 -0.18 22.66
CA GLY A 109 -0.93 -0.37 23.87
C GLY A 109 0.54 -0.69 23.57
N LEU A 110 1.41 -0.47 24.55
CA LEU A 110 2.82 -0.89 24.46
C LEU A 110 2.94 -2.41 24.26
N LYS A 111 2.09 -3.18 24.96
CA LYS A 111 2.03 -4.64 24.84
C LYS A 111 1.73 -5.12 23.41
N ASN A 112 0.93 -4.37 22.63
CA ASN A 112 0.69 -4.70 21.23
C ASN A 112 2.00 -4.64 20.43
N LEU A 113 2.79 -3.57 20.62
CA LEU A 113 4.08 -3.38 19.94
C LEU A 113 5.11 -4.42 20.37
N GLU A 114 5.20 -4.73 21.67
CA GLU A 114 6.10 -5.76 22.20
C GLU A 114 5.76 -7.15 21.65
N ASN A 115 4.47 -7.47 21.53
CA ASN A 115 4.04 -8.74 20.96
C ASN A 115 4.37 -8.81 19.46
N THR A 116 4.19 -7.72 18.71
CA THR A 116 4.59 -7.64 17.30
C THR A 116 6.09 -7.84 17.15
N LEU A 117 6.91 -7.19 17.98
CA LEU A 117 8.36 -7.37 17.95
C LEU A 117 8.76 -8.84 18.21
N LYS A 118 8.24 -9.44 19.28
CA LYS A 118 8.49 -10.87 19.60
C LYS A 118 8.04 -11.83 18.50
N TYR A 119 6.96 -11.48 17.79
CA TYR A 119 6.51 -12.24 16.63
C TYR A 119 7.51 -12.12 15.49
N LEU A 120 7.93 -10.90 15.13
CA LEU A 120 8.87 -10.61 14.04
C LEU A 120 10.25 -11.24 14.26
N GLU A 121 10.79 -11.20 15.49
CA GLU A 121 12.08 -11.80 15.85
C GLU A 121 12.12 -13.33 15.63
N LYS A 122 10.96 -13.99 15.67
CA LYS A 122 10.86 -15.44 15.45
C LYS A 122 10.63 -15.82 13.98
N GLN A 123 10.33 -14.85 13.12
CA GLN A 123 10.01 -15.16 11.72
C GLN A 123 11.25 -15.56 10.94
N LYS A 124 11.13 -16.67 10.22
CA LYS A 124 12.14 -17.19 9.28
C LYS A 124 11.60 -17.31 7.85
N GLN A 125 10.30 -17.08 7.68
CA GLN A 125 9.62 -17.21 6.39
C GLN A 125 9.31 -15.81 5.87
N PHE A 126 10.00 -15.41 4.80
CA PHE A 126 9.75 -14.16 4.12
C PHE A 126 9.00 -14.41 2.81
N ILE A 127 8.11 -13.49 2.46
CA ILE A 127 7.27 -13.61 1.27
C ILE A 127 8.14 -13.74 0.01
N GLU A 128 9.19 -12.93 -0.11
CA GLU A 128 10.07 -12.91 -1.27
C GLU A 128 10.89 -14.20 -1.44
N ASP A 129 11.03 -15.00 -0.38
CA ASP A 129 11.72 -16.31 -0.44
C ASP A 129 10.80 -17.45 -0.88
N HIS A 130 9.47 -17.28 -0.74
CA HIS A 130 8.50 -18.36 -0.95
C HIS A 130 7.63 -18.16 -2.20
N PHE A 131 7.48 -16.91 -2.67
CA PHE A 131 6.63 -16.58 -3.81
C PHE A 131 7.46 -15.96 -4.93
N MET A 132 7.46 -16.63 -6.08
CA MET A 132 8.26 -16.24 -7.25
C MET A 132 7.39 -16.05 -8.49
N ILE A 133 7.83 -15.14 -9.36
CA ILE A 133 7.26 -14.98 -10.70
C ILE A 133 7.65 -16.21 -11.52
N THR A 134 6.68 -16.86 -12.15
CA THR A 134 6.92 -18.04 -12.97
C THR A 134 6.66 -17.73 -14.44
N ARG A 135 7.37 -18.45 -15.33
CA ARG A 135 7.18 -18.38 -16.77
C ARG A 135 6.93 -19.78 -17.31
N GLU A 136 5.85 -19.95 -18.06
CA GLU A 136 5.50 -21.21 -18.68
C GLU A 136 6.40 -21.52 -19.89
N ARG A 137 6.44 -22.78 -20.31
CA ARG A 137 7.14 -23.18 -21.54
C ARG A 137 6.52 -22.51 -22.76
N PHE A 138 7.38 -22.15 -23.71
CA PHE A 138 6.96 -21.58 -24.99
C PHE A 138 6.16 -22.59 -25.82
N ARG A 139 5.19 -22.08 -26.58
CA ARG A 139 4.38 -22.84 -27.51
C ARG A 139 4.21 -22.04 -28.82
N PRO A 140 4.32 -22.68 -29.99
CA PRO A 140 4.00 -22.03 -31.25
C PRO A 140 2.58 -21.48 -31.25
N HIS A 141 2.41 -20.27 -31.77
CA HIS A 141 1.14 -19.56 -31.85
C HIS A 141 1.07 -18.69 -33.10
N GLN A 142 0.04 -18.89 -33.92
CA GLN A 142 -0.21 -18.10 -35.12
C GLN A 142 -1.18 -16.95 -34.82
N PHE A 143 -0.77 -15.73 -35.18
CA PHE A 143 -1.63 -14.55 -35.05
C PHE A 143 -1.39 -13.58 -36.21
N GLY A 144 -2.45 -13.25 -36.96
CA GLY A 144 -2.35 -12.35 -38.11
C GLY A 144 -1.47 -12.88 -39.26
N GLY A 145 -1.34 -14.21 -39.41
CA GLY A 145 -0.51 -14.84 -40.45
C GLY A 145 0.99 -14.91 -40.13
N MET A 146 1.39 -14.60 -38.90
CA MET A 146 2.77 -14.71 -38.41
C MET A 146 2.89 -15.75 -37.30
N ASP A 147 4.00 -16.49 -37.28
CA ASP A 147 4.35 -17.43 -36.21
C ASP A 147 5.02 -16.71 -35.02
N PHE A 148 4.56 -17.01 -33.82
CA PHE A 148 5.12 -16.54 -32.54
C PHE A 148 5.40 -17.71 -31.60
N GLU A 149 6.34 -17.54 -30.68
CA GLU A 149 6.50 -18.41 -29.51
C GLU A 149 5.83 -17.76 -28.31
N LEU A 150 4.65 -18.27 -27.94
CA LEU A 150 3.84 -17.75 -26.84
C LEU A 150 4.26 -18.39 -25.52
N SER A 151 4.45 -17.57 -24.49
CA SER A 151 4.60 -18.00 -23.10
C SER A 151 3.76 -17.10 -22.19
N ARG A 152 3.35 -17.62 -21.03
CA ARG A 152 2.62 -16.86 -20.00
C ARG A 152 3.52 -16.64 -18.79
N ILE A 153 3.43 -15.43 -18.23
CA ILE A 153 4.11 -15.05 -17.00
C ILE A 153 3.05 -14.90 -15.91
N SER A 154 3.26 -15.56 -14.78
CA SER A 154 2.34 -15.57 -13.65
C SER A 154 2.95 -14.83 -12.45
N TYR A 155 2.19 -13.89 -11.91
CA TYR A 155 2.59 -13.06 -10.77
C TYR A 155 1.80 -13.48 -9.53
N PRO A 156 2.45 -13.95 -8.46
CA PRO A 156 1.75 -14.25 -7.21
C PRO A 156 1.10 -12.99 -6.60
N LEU A 157 -0.12 -13.18 -6.11
CA LEU A 157 -0.92 -12.20 -5.37
C LEU A 157 -1.37 -12.86 -4.06
N LEU A 158 -1.10 -12.20 -2.93
CA LEU A 158 -1.60 -12.58 -1.62
C LEU A 158 -2.59 -11.53 -1.15
N ILE A 159 -3.71 -11.97 -0.56
CA ILE A 159 -4.73 -11.09 -0.02
C ILE A 159 -4.90 -11.41 1.46
N TYR A 160 -4.83 -10.39 2.30
CA TYR A 160 -5.22 -10.48 3.71
C TYR A 160 -6.43 -9.57 3.95
N SER A 161 -7.56 -10.16 4.33
CA SER A 161 -8.78 -9.43 4.61
C SER A 161 -8.86 -9.08 6.09
N PHE A 162 -9.01 -7.78 6.41
CA PHE A 162 -9.22 -7.33 7.78
C PHE A 162 -10.70 -7.41 8.15
N ASN A 163 -11.57 -7.02 7.21
CA ASN A 163 -13.02 -7.09 7.29
C ASN A 163 -13.63 -6.88 5.88
N ASP A 164 -14.96 -6.78 5.80
CA ASP A 164 -15.68 -6.63 4.53
C ASP A 164 -15.37 -5.33 3.77
N ASN A 165 -14.73 -4.33 4.38
CA ASN A 165 -14.44 -3.05 3.72
C ASN A 165 -12.95 -2.79 3.55
N GLN A 166 -12.07 -3.58 4.16
CA GLN A 166 -10.63 -3.29 4.25
C GLN A 166 -9.80 -4.56 4.07
N LEU A 167 -8.80 -4.49 3.20
CA LEU A 167 -7.86 -5.58 2.95
C LEU A 167 -6.49 -5.04 2.59
N SER A 168 -5.49 -5.92 2.61
CA SER A 168 -4.21 -5.67 1.96
C SER A 168 -3.91 -6.68 0.87
N GLU A 169 -3.42 -6.19 -0.26
CA GLU A 169 -2.94 -6.97 -1.39
C GLU A 169 -1.42 -6.89 -1.42
N MET A 170 -0.75 -8.03 -1.54
CA MET A 170 0.68 -8.12 -1.75
C MET A 170 0.94 -8.76 -3.10
N VAL A 171 1.53 -8.00 -4.01
CA VAL A 171 1.85 -8.47 -5.36
C VAL A 171 3.34 -8.59 -5.53
N ILE A 172 3.81 -9.77 -5.94
CA ILE A 172 5.22 -9.96 -6.27
C ILE A 172 5.46 -9.36 -7.66
N ARG A 173 6.43 -8.45 -7.77
CA ARG A 173 6.81 -7.77 -9.01
C ARG A 173 8.32 -7.79 -9.17
N GLU A 174 8.81 -7.55 -10.37
CA GLU A 174 10.22 -7.32 -10.62
C GLU A 174 10.68 -6.02 -9.93
N GLN A 175 11.91 -5.99 -9.44
CA GLN A 175 12.53 -4.77 -8.97
C GLN A 175 12.77 -3.80 -10.12
N GLN A 176 12.39 -2.53 -9.93
CA GLN A 176 12.72 -1.49 -10.91
C GLN A 176 14.24 -1.29 -10.90
N TYR A 177 14.90 -1.54 -12.04
CA TYR A 177 16.36 -1.50 -12.19
C TYR A 177 17.15 -2.54 -11.37
N GLY A 178 16.49 -3.60 -10.89
CA GLY A 178 17.11 -4.70 -10.15
C GLY A 178 16.86 -6.07 -10.82
N SER A 179 17.63 -7.08 -10.42
CA SER A 179 17.47 -8.46 -10.92
C SER A 179 16.60 -9.35 -10.04
N LYS A 180 16.15 -8.84 -8.88
CA LYS A 180 15.33 -9.58 -7.91
C LYS A 180 13.84 -9.23 -8.07
N THR A 181 13.00 -10.02 -7.41
CA THR A 181 11.60 -9.67 -7.16
C THR A 181 11.46 -8.83 -5.89
N GLN A 182 10.31 -8.19 -5.75
CA GLN A 182 9.93 -7.42 -4.57
C GLN A 182 8.43 -7.58 -4.31
N ALA A 183 8.04 -7.63 -3.03
CA ALA A 183 6.64 -7.64 -2.62
C ALA A 183 6.10 -6.20 -2.49
N MET A 184 5.10 -5.87 -3.30
CA MET A 184 4.41 -4.58 -3.25
C MET A 184 3.14 -4.69 -2.40
N LEU A 185 3.10 -3.99 -1.27
CA LEU A 185 1.94 -3.93 -0.38
C LEU A 185 1.01 -2.79 -0.77
N TYR A 186 -0.28 -3.11 -0.95
CA TYR A 186 -1.36 -2.17 -1.17
C TYR A 186 -2.39 -2.35 -0.05
N PHE A 187 -2.73 -1.28 0.65
CA PHE A 187 -3.88 -1.23 1.54
C PHE A 187 -5.09 -0.74 0.75
N CYS A 188 -6.12 -1.58 0.68
CA CYS A 188 -7.32 -1.33 -0.10
C CYS A 188 -8.52 -1.17 0.84
N PHE A 189 -9.30 -0.10 0.66
CA PHE A 189 -10.50 0.09 1.46
C PHE A 189 -11.64 0.73 0.65
N SER A 190 -12.87 0.34 1.01
CA SER A 190 -14.10 0.83 0.39
C SER A 190 -14.20 2.35 0.46
N ILE A 191 -14.80 2.96 -0.55
CA ILE A 191 -15.11 4.40 -0.54
C ILE A 191 -16.00 4.80 0.64
N LEU A 192 -16.76 3.85 1.21
CA LEU A 192 -17.60 4.03 2.39
C LEU A 192 -16.79 4.36 3.65
N GLU A 193 -15.51 4.00 3.71
CA GLU A 193 -14.63 4.27 4.85
C GLU A 193 -14.16 5.74 4.88
N LEU A 194 -14.39 6.50 3.79
CA LEU A 194 -13.96 7.89 3.69
C LEU A 194 -14.96 8.84 4.36
N LYS A 195 -14.46 9.68 5.27
CA LYS A 195 -15.21 10.81 5.79
C LYS A 195 -15.16 11.98 4.82
N THR A 196 -16.32 12.47 4.41
CA THR A 196 -16.49 13.58 3.47
C THR A 196 -17.54 14.56 3.96
N ALA A 197 -17.46 15.82 3.53
CA ALA A 197 -18.43 16.85 3.90
C ALA A 197 -19.80 16.63 3.22
N CYS A 198 -19.79 16.04 2.02
CA CYS A 198 -20.98 15.67 1.25
C CYS A 198 -20.86 14.19 0.87
N SER A 199 -22.00 13.48 0.77
CA SER A 199 -22.00 12.08 0.32
C SER A 199 -21.30 11.94 -1.03
N LEU A 200 -20.33 11.02 -1.09
CA LEU A 200 -19.65 10.67 -2.34
C LEU A 200 -20.55 9.87 -3.27
N ILE A 201 -21.36 8.98 -2.71
CA ILE A 201 -22.31 8.16 -3.44
C ILE A 201 -23.58 9.01 -3.61
N LYS A 202 -23.96 9.22 -4.87
CA LYS A 202 -25.22 9.86 -5.25
C LYS A 202 -26.24 8.81 -5.62
#